data_AF-A0A933TZI8-F1
#
_entry.id   AF-A0A933TZI8-F1
#
_cell.length_a   1.000
_cell.length_b   1.000
_cell.length_c   1.000
_cell.angle_alpha   90.00
_cell.angle_beta   90.00
_cell.angle_gamma   90.00
#
_symmetry.space_group_name_H-M   'P 1'
#
loop_
_entity.id
_entity.type
_entity.pdbx_description
1 polymer ?
#
loop_
_entity_poly.entity_id
_entity_poly.type
_entity_poly.pdbx_seq_one_letter_code
_entity_poly.pdbx_strand_id
1 'polypeptide(L)'
;MNAQSSLDRAVVWRFETPPRPELESFARRLAADLTSLRTPAPARPFLAVTPAGARFSDELFRALAIRGVAITERRSVTDWPRIASALHARSLDHEALLRAFAHEELWRGLFPREDAEVWILDGDRAFERARAWKAQLRERLRGVQVTVQSLYDSFEAGLHAFHVPEPTELEREWRALTALRAV
;
A
#
# COMPACT_ATOMS: atom_id res chain seq x y z
N MET A 1 11.42 -22.10 20.85
CA MET A 1 10.35 -21.19 21.32
C MET A 1 9.88 -20.37 20.12
N ASN A 2 8.65 -20.56 19.68
CA ASN A 2 8.10 -20.00 18.45
C ASN A 2 7.67 -18.53 18.66
N ALA A 3 8.44 -17.57 18.15
CA ALA A 3 8.09 -16.15 18.14
C ALA A 3 7.06 -15.78 17.04
N GLN A 4 6.54 -16.76 16.30
CA GLN A 4 5.69 -16.54 15.12
C GLN A 4 4.17 -16.53 15.40
N SER A 5 3.69 -16.82 16.62
CA SER A 5 2.24 -16.90 16.89
C SER A 5 1.59 -15.58 17.35
N SER A 6 2.31 -14.45 17.37
CA SER A 6 1.80 -13.21 17.98
C SER A 6 1.12 -12.24 16.99
N LEU A 7 1.11 -12.54 15.68
CA LEU A 7 0.60 -11.62 14.65
C LEU A 7 -0.76 -12.03 14.06
N ASP A 8 -1.34 -13.13 14.51
CA ASP A 8 -2.76 -13.44 14.26
C ASP A 8 -3.71 -12.65 15.19
N ARG A 9 -3.18 -11.70 15.96
CA ARG A 9 -4.00 -10.78 16.75
C ARG A 9 -4.58 -9.72 15.82
N ALA A 10 -5.90 -9.76 15.64
CA ALA A 10 -6.64 -8.60 15.15
C ALA A 10 -6.25 -7.40 16.04
N VAL A 11 -5.56 -6.43 15.44
CA VAL A 11 -5.18 -5.21 16.15
C VAL A 11 -6.41 -4.32 16.15
N VAL A 12 -6.94 -4.01 17.33
CA VAL A 12 -7.99 -2.99 17.44
C VAL A 12 -7.29 -1.64 17.52
N TRP A 13 -7.45 -0.83 16.48
CA TRP A 13 -6.93 0.54 16.46
C TRP A 13 -8.07 1.50 16.76
N ARG A 14 -7.96 2.23 17.86
CA ARG A 14 -8.90 3.29 18.20
C ARG A 14 -8.46 4.55 17.49
N PHE A 15 -9.29 4.99 16.56
CA PHE A 15 -9.07 6.17 15.77
C PHE A 15 -10.05 7.24 16.24
N GLU A 16 -9.56 8.20 17.03
CA GLU A 16 -10.34 9.38 17.37
C GLU A 16 -10.57 10.20 16.11
N THR A 17 -11.80 10.69 15.92
CA THR A 17 -12.11 11.53 14.75
C THR A 17 -11.15 12.72 14.71
N PRO A 18 -10.40 12.93 13.63
CA PRO A 18 -9.38 13.97 13.58
C PRO A 18 -10.06 15.34 13.72
N PRO A 19 -9.43 16.30 14.42
CA PRO A 19 -9.89 17.67 14.43
C PRO A 19 -10.11 18.19 13.01
N ARG A 20 -11.19 18.96 12.80
CA ARG A 20 -11.54 19.51 11.48
C ARG A 20 -10.35 20.16 10.74
N PRO A 21 -9.49 20.98 11.38
CA PRO A 21 -8.34 21.58 10.70
C PRO A 21 -7.34 20.55 10.16
N GLU A 22 -7.13 19.44 10.86
CA GLU A 22 -6.23 18.37 10.42
C GLU A 22 -6.80 17.65 9.22
N LEU A 23 -8.10 17.32 9.24
CA LEU A 23 -8.76 16.67 8.11
C LEU A 23 -8.79 17.58 6.87
N GLU A 24 -9.00 18.88 7.03
CA GLU A 24 -8.93 19.85 5.93
C GLU A 24 -7.51 19.99 5.38
N SER A 25 -6.49 19.95 6.25
CA SER A 25 -5.09 19.93 5.84
C SER A 25 -4.76 18.66 5.03
N PHE A 26 -5.16 17.50 5.52
CA PHE A 26 -5.02 16.22 4.84
C PHE A 26 -5.73 16.22 3.49
N ALA A 27 -6.98 16.68 3.43
CA ALA A 27 -7.76 16.75 2.20
C ALA A 27 -7.10 17.63 1.14
N ARG A 28 -6.53 18.79 1.53
CA ARG A 28 -5.77 19.65 0.61
C ARG A 28 -4.51 18.97 0.08
N ARG A 29 -3.74 18.30 0.95
CA ARG A 29 -2.55 17.54 0.54
C ARG A 29 -2.91 16.42 -0.42
N LEU A 30 -3.91 15.60 -0.06
CA LEU A 30 -4.35 14.48 -0.88
C LEU A 30 -4.91 14.96 -2.24
N ALA A 31 -5.64 16.08 -2.26
CA ALA A 31 -6.10 16.68 -3.51
C ALA A 31 -4.95 17.13 -4.41
N ALA A 32 -3.90 17.72 -3.84
CA ALA A 32 -2.68 18.08 -4.58
C ALA A 32 -1.97 16.83 -5.12
N ASP A 33 -1.84 15.79 -4.30
CA ASP A 33 -1.23 14.52 -4.68
C ASP A 33 -2.00 13.89 -5.85
N LEU A 34 -3.33 13.75 -5.74
CA LEU A 34 -4.19 13.21 -6.80
C LEU A 34 -4.16 14.04 -8.09
N THR A 35 -4.00 15.36 -7.98
CA THR A 35 -3.86 16.24 -9.15
C THR A 35 -2.54 16.01 -9.87
N SER A 36 -1.44 15.82 -9.13
CA SER A 36 -0.12 15.53 -9.70
C SER A 36 -0.10 14.22 -10.51
N LEU A 37 -0.99 13.27 -10.18
CA LEU A 37 -1.14 11.99 -10.89
C LEU A 37 -1.76 12.14 -12.29
N ARG A 38 -2.20 13.32 -12.69
CA ARG A 38 -2.80 13.53 -14.03
C ARG A 38 -1.76 13.68 -15.14
N THR A 39 -0.49 13.90 -14.80
CA THR A 39 0.60 14.04 -15.78
C THR A 39 0.87 12.69 -16.45
N PRO A 40 0.82 12.59 -17.79
CA PRO A 40 1.09 11.33 -18.48
C PRO A 40 2.56 10.93 -18.32
N ALA A 41 2.77 9.71 -17.83
CA ALA A 41 4.07 9.04 -17.80
C ALA A 41 3.87 7.59 -18.26
N PRO A 42 4.77 7.02 -19.06
CA PRO A 42 4.67 5.62 -19.47
C PRO A 42 4.71 4.75 -18.22
N ALA A 43 3.62 4.04 -17.96
CA ALA A 43 3.51 3.16 -16.81
C ALA A 43 4.37 1.92 -17.01
N ARG A 44 5.11 1.52 -15.97
CA ARG A 44 5.85 0.27 -15.94
C ARG A 44 5.11 -0.71 -15.04
N PRO A 45 4.91 -1.98 -15.43
CA PRO A 45 4.33 -2.96 -14.55
C PRO A 45 5.17 -3.14 -13.30
N PHE A 46 4.53 -3.17 -12.13
CA PHE A 46 5.24 -3.16 -10.85
C PHE A 46 4.54 -4.01 -9.79
N LEU A 47 5.28 -4.30 -8.73
CA LEU A 47 4.79 -4.77 -7.44
C LEU A 47 5.38 -3.87 -6.36
N ALA A 48 4.59 -3.45 -5.38
CA ALA A 48 5.09 -2.73 -4.22
C ALA A 48 5.17 -3.69 -3.02
N VAL A 49 6.34 -3.82 -2.41
CA VAL A 49 6.51 -4.47 -1.11
C VAL A 49 6.29 -3.41 -0.05
N THR A 50 5.28 -3.61 0.79
CA THR A 50 4.91 -2.66 1.83
C THR A 50 5.81 -2.86 3.06
N PRO A 51 5.81 -1.94 4.03
CA PRO A 51 6.51 -2.14 5.29
C PRO A 51 6.10 -3.41 6.04
N ALA A 52 4.84 -3.86 5.89
CA ALA A 52 4.36 -5.11 6.45
C ALA A 52 5.01 -6.35 5.79
N GLY A 53 5.44 -6.21 4.53
CA GLY A 53 6.09 -7.25 3.75
C GLY A 53 7.61 -7.18 3.72
N ALA A 54 8.23 -6.11 4.23
CA ALA A 54 9.68 -5.91 4.14
C ALA A 54 10.47 -7.12 4.69
N ARG A 55 10.06 -7.65 5.84
CA ARG A 55 10.67 -8.86 6.44
C ARG A 55 10.51 -10.15 5.62
N PHE A 56 9.57 -10.16 4.68
CA PHE A 56 9.30 -11.28 3.78
C PHE A 56 9.83 -11.05 2.36
N SER A 57 10.57 -9.96 2.12
CA SER A 57 11.11 -9.62 0.80
C SER A 57 11.79 -10.81 0.13
N ASP A 58 12.70 -11.51 0.82
CA ASP A 58 13.43 -12.63 0.22
C ASP A 58 12.54 -13.82 -0.10
N GLU A 59 11.53 -14.08 0.74
CA GLU A 59 10.55 -15.14 0.49
C GLU A 59 9.65 -14.79 -0.70
N LEU A 60 9.14 -13.56 -0.75
CA LEU A 60 8.33 -13.06 -1.85
C LEU A 60 9.13 -13.08 -3.17
N PHE A 61 10.39 -12.64 -3.16
CA PHE A 61 11.27 -12.68 -4.32
C PHE A 61 11.44 -14.11 -4.84
N ARG A 62 11.75 -15.07 -3.97
CA ARG A 62 11.85 -16.49 -4.35
C ARG A 62 10.53 -17.05 -4.89
N ALA A 63 9.41 -16.73 -4.25
CA ALA A 63 8.11 -17.20 -4.67
C ALA A 63 7.71 -16.67 -6.06
N LEU A 64 8.00 -15.40 -6.35
CA LEU A 64 7.81 -14.79 -7.66
C LEU A 64 8.72 -15.42 -8.73
N ALA A 65 10.00 -15.62 -8.41
CA ALA A 65 10.97 -16.22 -9.32
C ALA A 65 10.58 -17.65 -9.74
N ILE A 66 10.13 -18.49 -8.79
CA ILE A 66 9.63 -19.85 -9.06
C ILE A 66 8.46 -19.84 -10.06
N ARG A 67 7.67 -18.76 -10.07
CA ARG A 67 6.52 -18.59 -10.98
C ARG A 67 6.85 -17.86 -12.26
N GLY A 68 8.14 -17.60 -12.50
CA GLY A 68 8.63 -16.93 -13.69
C GLY A 68 8.21 -15.47 -13.76
N VAL A 69 8.07 -14.81 -12.61
CA VAL A 69 7.92 -13.36 -12.54
C VAL A 69 9.33 -12.76 -12.49
N ALA A 70 9.77 -12.20 -13.61
CA ALA A 70 11.05 -11.50 -13.69
C ALA A 70 10.93 -10.07 -13.18
N ILE A 71 11.90 -9.66 -12.35
CA ILE A 71 12.03 -8.32 -11.79
C ILE A 71 13.27 -7.69 -12.41
N THR A 72 13.10 -6.53 -13.04
CA THR A 72 14.17 -5.79 -13.72
C THR A 72 14.87 -4.81 -12.79
N GLU A 73 14.15 -4.32 -11.77
CA GLU A 73 14.64 -3.25 -10.92
C GLU A 73 13.96 -3.29 -9.56
N ARG A 74 14.69 -2.93 -8.51
CA ARG A 74 14.17 -2.70 -7.15
C ARG A 74 14.55 -1.29 -6.71
N ARG A 75 13.60 -0.57 -6.13
CA ARG A 75 13.80 0.80 -5.65
C ARG A 75 13.18 0.96 -4.28
N SER A 76 13.88 1.59 -3.36
CA SER A 76 13.27 2.03 -2.09
C SER A 76 12.23 3.12 -2.33
N VAL A 77 11.21 3.12 -1.48
CA VAL A 77 10.15 4.12 -1.45
C VAL A 77 10.12 4.73 -0.05
N THR A 78 10.21 6.04 0.00
CA THR A 78 10.06 6.86 1.21
C THR A 78 8.60 7.31 1.35
N ASP A 79 8.16 7.58 2.58
CA ASP A 79 6.80 8.04 2.89
C ASP A 79 5.70 7.12 2.31
N TRP A 80 5.89 5.81 2.49
CA TRP A 80 4.88 4.81 2.14
C TRP A 80 3.48 5.14 2.68
N PRO A 81 3.30 5.65 3.92
CA PRO A 81 1.97 6.01 4.42
C PRO A 81 1.23 6.96 3.47
N ARG A 82 1.87 8.05 3.02
CA ARG A 82 1.27 9.01 2.09
C ARG A 82 0.95 8.39 0.74
N ILE A 83 1.85 7.56 0.22
CA ILE A 83 1.64 6.83 -1.03
C ILE A 83 0.45 5.87 -0.91
N ALA A 84 0.37 5.10 0.18
CA ALA A 84 -0.73 4.17 0.44
C ALA A 84 -2.09 4.89 0.50
N SER A 85 -2.13 6.08 1.11
CA SER A 85 -3.32 6.95 1.09
C SER A 85 -3.72 7.34 -0.32
N ALA A 86 -2.76 7.77 -1.15
CA ALA A 86 -3.02 8.14 -2.55
C ALA A 86 -3.45 6.94 -3.43
N LEU A 87 -2.91 5.75 -3.16
CA LEU A 87 -3.31 4.51 -3.84
C LEU A 87 -4.76 4.11 -3.50
N HIS A 88 -5.17 4.27 -2.24
CA HIS A 88 -6.50 3.90 -1.76
C HIS A 88 -7.57 4.96 -1.99
N ALA A 89 -7.25 6.24 -1.89
CA ALA A 89 -8.21 7.31 -2.12
C ALA A 89 -8.61 7.36 -3.60
N ARG A 90 -9.83 6.92 -3.91
CA ARG A 90 -10.43 7.02 -5.25
C ARG A 90 -11.25 8.30 -5.44
N SER A 91 -11.66 8.91 -4.33
CA SER A 91 -12.50 10.11 -4.26
C SER A 91 -12.09 10.96 -3.07
N LEU A 92 -12.58 12.21 -3.05
CA LEU A 92 -12.39 13.17 -1.96
C LEU A 92 -13.69 13.40 -1.17
N ASP A 93 -14.63 12.46 -1.24
CA ASP A 93 -15.78 12.50 -0.34
C ASP A 93 -15.34 12.24 1.11
N HIS A 94 -16.19 12.63 2.06
CA HIS A 94 -15.84 12.63 3.47
C HIS A 94 -15.47 11.23 3.99
N GLU A 95 -16.17 10.18 3.55
CA GLU A 95 -15.91 8.81 3.99
C GLU A 95 -14.57 8.32 3.44
N ALA A 96 -14.32 8.53 2.14
CA ALA A 96 -13.05 8.18 1.51
C ALA A 96 -11.86 8.92 2.15
N LEU A 97 -12.04 10.20 2.50
CA LEU A 97 -11.04 11.00 3.20
C LEU A 97 -10.73 10.44 4.59
N LEU A 98 -11.75 10.12 5.39
CA LEU A 98 -11.56 9.53 6.71
C LEU A 98 -10.86 8.17 6.64
N ARG A 99 -11.27 7.30 5.71
CA ARG A 99 -10.63 6.00 5.51
C ARG A 99 -9.17 6.15 5.06
N ALA A 100 -8.89 7.06 4.13
CA ALA A 100 -7.52 7.31 3.68
C ALA A 100 -6.64 7.89 4.80
N PHE A 101 -7.17 8.83 5.59
CA PHE A 101 -6.46 9.37 6.76
C PHE A 101 -6.18 8.28 7.78
N ALA A 102 -7.19 7.52 8.19
CA ALA A 102 -7.02 6.44 9.16
C ALA A 102 -6.00 5.40 8.67
N HIS A 103 -6.03 5.06 7.37
CA HIS A 103 -5.07 4.15 6.78
C HIS A 103 -3.64 4.71 6.79
N GLU A 104 -3.45 6.01 6.56
CA GLU A 104 -2.13 6.65 6.70
C GLU A 104 -1.59 6.52 8.13
N GLU A 105 -2.43 6.87 9.10
CA GLU A 105 -2.07 6.81 10.51
C GLU A 105 -1.76 5.39 10.97
N LEU A 106 -2.49 4.39 10.46
CA LEU A 106 -2.16 2.98 10.68
C LEU A 106 -0.75 2.63 10.20
N TRP A 107 -0.38 3.06 8.99
CA TRP A 107 0.96 2.80 8.46
C TRP A 107 2.03 3.49 9.31
N ARG A 108 1.85 4.77 9.66
CA ARG A 108 2.79 5.53 10.50
C ARG A 108 2.96 4.90 11.87
N GLY A 109 1.85 4.51 12.49
CA GLY A 109 1.83 3.97 13.85
C GLY A 109 2.39 2.55 13.96
N LEU A 110 2.11 1.67 13.00
CA LEU A 110 2.56 0.27 13.03
C LEU A 110 3.95 0.07 12.40
N PHE A 111 4.37 0.94 11.48
CA PHE A 111 5.61 0.78 10.72
C PHE A 111 6.43 2.08 10.64
N PRO A 112 6.99 2.57 11.77
CA PRO A 112 7.65 3.88 11.86
C PRO A 112 8.96 3.98 11.06
N ARG A 113 9.53 2.86 10.59
CA ARG A 113 10.71 2.85 9.71
C ARG A 113 10.36 3.06 8.24
N GLU A 114 9.09 2.87 7.87
CA GLU A 114 8.55 3.11 6.52
C GLU A 114 9.28 2.41 5.36
N ASP A 115 10.04 1.33 5.64
CA ASP A 115 10.80 0.61 4.63
C ASP A 115 9.87 -0.09 3.62
N ALA A 116 9.62 0.57 2.48
CA ALA A 116 8.89 0.02 1.35
C ALA A 116 9.79 -0.06 0.11
N GLU A 117 9.44 -0.96 -0.80
CA GLU A 117 10.11 -1.09 -2.08
C GLU A 117 9.11 -1.16 -3.23
N VAL A 118 9.54 -0.69 -4.39
CA VAL A 118 8.87 -0.94 -5.67
C VAL A 118 9.77 -1.82 -6.51
N TRP A 119 9.22 -2.94 -6.94
CA TRP A 119 9.86 -3.91 -7.81
C TRP A 119 9.24 -3.78 -9.19
N ILE A 120 10.05 -3.43 -10.18
CA ILE A 120 9.58 -3.24 -11.55
C ILE A 120 9.68 -4.57 -12.29
N LEU A 121 8.57 -4.99 -12.87
CA LEU A 121 8.43 -6.29 -13.52
C LEU A 121 8.87 -6.21 -14.98
N ASP A 122 9.35 -7.33 -15.51
CA ASP A 122 9.78 -7.45 -16.90
C ASP A 122 8.58 -7.60 -17.86
N GLY A 123 7.87 -6.49 -18.06
CA GLY A 123 6.74 -6.38 -18.98
C GLY A 123 5.47 -7.10 -18.54
N ASP A 124 4.49 -7.12 -19.45
CA ASP A 124 3.11 -7.52 -19.17
C ASP A 124 2.99 -9.00 -18.78
N ARG A 125 3.85 -9.87 -19.32
CA ARG A 125 3.83 -11.30 -18.99
C ARG A 125 4.22 -11.56 -17.53
N ALA A 126 5.22 -10.85 -17.01
CA ALA A 126 5.61 -10.94 -15.61
C ALA A 126 4.51 -10.36 -14.70
N PHE A 127 3.87 -9.27 -15.15
CA PHE A 127 2.76 -8.64 -14.46
C PHE A 127 1.52 -9.53 -14.33
N GLU A 128 1.05 -10.10 -15.43
CA GLU A 128 -0.11 -11.01 -15.43
C GLU A 128 0.13 -12.25 -14.57
N ARG A 129 1.36 -12.78 -14.57
CA ARG A 129 1.75 -13.86 -13.64
C ARG A 129 1.69 -13.40 -12.19
N ALA A 130 2.28 -12.25 -11.85
CA ALA A 130 2.24 -11.72 -10.48
C ALA A 130 0.79 -11.52 -10.00
N ARG A 131 -0.09 -11.02 -10.87
CA ARG A 131 -1.53 -10.86 -10.60
C ARG A 131 -2.24 -12.20 -10.39
N ALA A 132 -2.02 -13.18 -11.28
CA ALA A 132 -2.64 -14.49 -11.19
C ALA A 132 -2.32 -15.21 -9.85
N TRP A 133 -1.15 -14.93 -9.26
CA TRP A 133 -0.74 -15.52 -7.98
C TRP A 133 -0.95 -14.60 -6.76
N LYS A 134 -1.49 -13.38 -6.95
CA LYS A 134 -1.67 -12.37 -5.89
C LYS A 134 -2.44 -12.91 -4.68
N ALA A 135 -3.56 -13.60 -4.91
CA ALA A 135 -4.39 -14.13 -3.82
C ALA A 135 -3.64 -15.17 -2.98
N GLN A 136 -3.03 -16.16 -3.64
CA GLN A 136 -2.29 -17.22 -2.96
C GLN A 136 -1.04 -16.71 -2.23
N LEU A 137 -0.34 -15.74 -2.82
CA LEU A 137 0.78 -15.09 -2.15
C LEU A 137 0.33 -14.31 -0.90
N ARG A 138 -0.86 -13.71 -0.90
CA ARG A 138 -1.42 -13.01 0.28
C ARG A 138 -1.85 -13.97 1.39
N GLU A 139 -2.33 -15.15 1.06
CA GLU A 139 -2.64 -16.20 2.04
C GLU A 139 -1.38 -16.69 2.74
N ARG A 140 -0.29 -16.84 1.98
CA ARG A 140 1.03 -17.27 2.50
C ARG A 140 1.74 -16.17 3.26
N LEU A 141 1.82 -14.98 2.69
CA LEU A 141 2.48 -13.81 3.26
C LEU A 141 1.44 -12.94 3.94
N ARG A 142 1.01 -13.39 5.13
CA ARG A 142 -0.04 -12.72 5.90
C ARG A 142 0.35 -11.27 6.16
N GLY A 143 -0.54 -10.37 5.75
CA GLY A 143 -0.53 -8.98 6.17
C GLY A 143 -1.02 -8.81 7.61
N VAL A 144 -1.21 -7.56 8.02
CA VAL A 144 -1.87 -7.25 9.29
C VAL A 144 -3.34 -6.94 9.01
N GLN A 145 -4.24 -7.57 9.75
CA GLN A 145 -5.66 -7.17 9.76
C GLN A 145 -5.89 -6.30 10.99
N VAL A 146 -6.50 -5.14 10.75
CA VAL A 146 -6.74 -4.13 11.78
C VAL A 146 -8.21 -3.75 11.75
N THR A 147 -8.88 -3.91 12.89
CA THR A 147 -10.21 -3.33 13.09
C THR A 147 -10.02 -1.88 13.51
N VAL A 148 -10.36 -0.95 12.63
CA VAL A 148 -10.36 0.49 12.93
C VAL A 148 -11.69 0.84 13.56
N GLN A 149 -11.65 1.33 14.79
CA GLN A 149 -12.83 1.79 15.52
C GLN A 149 -12.84 3.32 15.57
N SER A 150 -13.88 3.92 15.02
CA SER A 150 -14.21 5.34 15.19
C SER A 150 -15.35 5.52 16.20
N LEU A 151 -15.71 6.76 16.51
CA LEU A 151 -16.82 7.08 17.40
C LEU A 151 -18.20 6.60 16.88
N TYR A 152 -18.36 6.48 15.56
CA TYR A 152 -19.65 6.20 14.93
C TYR A 152 -19.69 4.90 14.15
N ASP A 153 -18.54 4.38 13.74
CA ASP A 153 -18.45 3.21 12.89
C ASP A 153 -17.14 2.43 13.09
N SER A 154 -17.10 1.19 12.65
CA SER A 154 -15.89 0.37 12.61
C SER A 154 -15.71 -0.25 11.23
N PHE A 155 -14.47 -0.31 10.76
CA PHE A 155 -14.15 -0.98 9.51
C PHE A 155 -12.88 -1.82 9.63
N GLU A 156 -12.82 -2.89 8.85
CA GLU A 156 -11.62 -3.72 8.73
C GLU A 156 -10.67 -3.14 7.67
N ALA A 157 -9.40 -3.00 8.05
CA ALA A 157 -8.31 -2.54 7.18
C ALA A 157 -7.24 -3.63 7.06
N GLY A 158 -6.94 -4.02 5.82
CA GLY A 158 -5.88 -4.98 5.51
C GLY A 158 -4.58 -4.30 5.10
N LEU A 159 -3.56 -4.36 5.96
CA LEU A 159 -2.20 -3.93 5.65
C LEU A 159 -1.44 -5.10 5.02
N HIS A 160 -1.67 -5.31 3.72
CA HIS A 160 -1.07 -6.41 2.98
C HIS A 160 0.45 -6.27 2.86
N ALA A 161 1.17 -7.40 2.90
CA ALA A 161 2.63 -7.44 2.74
C ALA A 161 3.10 -6.89 1.38
N PHE A 162 2.27 -7.01 0.35
CA PHE A 162 2.57 -6.47 -0.96
C PHE A 162 1.30 -6.04 -1.69
N HIS A 163 1.51 -5.19 -2.68
CA HIS A 163 0.49 -4.64 -3.54
C HIS A 163 0.87 -4.87 -5.01
N VAL A 164 -0.11 -5.32 -5.80
CA VAL A 164 0.00 -5.46 -7.26
C VAL A 164 -1.20 -4.72 -7.85
N PRO A 165 -0.99 -3.72 -8.71
CA PRO A 165 -2.06 -2.97 -9.34
C PRO A 165 -2.99 -3.88 -10.15
N GLU A 166 -4.24 -3.48 -10.29
CA GLU A 166 -5.07 -4.00 -11.38
C GLU A 166 -4.71 -3.29 -12.70
N PRO A 167 -4.95 -3.89 -13.88
CA PRO A 167 -4.49 -3.33 -15.16
C PRO A 167 -5.10 -1.96 -15.43
N THR A 168 -6.36 -1.77 -15.05
CA THR A 168 -7.08 -0.49 -15.15
C THR A 168 -6.53 0.59 -14.21
N GLU A 169 -5.80 0.19 -13.17
CA GLU A 169 -5.25 1.07 -12.14
C GLU A 169 -3.74 1.30 -12.30
N LEU A 170 -3.07 0.49 -13.13
CA LEU A 170 -1.62 0.46 -13.27
C LEU A 170 -1.02 1.84 -13.51
N GLU A 171 -1.59 2.61 -14.45
CA GLU A 171 -1.10 3.95 -14.75
C GLU A 171 -1.25 4.91 -13.58
N ARG A 172 -2.44 4.93 -12.95
CA ARG A 172 -2.74 5.82 -11.82
C ARG A 172 -1.80 5.54 -10.66
N GLU A 173 -1.64 4.27 -10.32
CA GLU A 173 -0.85 3.84 -9.18
C GLU A 173 0.66 3.97 -9.43
N TRP A 174 1.12 3.74 -10.66
CA TRP A 174 2.50 4.02 -11.05
C TRP A 174 2.84 5.51 -10.89
N ARG A 175 1.92 6.40 -11.25
CA ARG A 175 2.09 7.84 -11.05
C ARG A 175 2.13 8.19 -9.56
N ALA A 176 1.31 7.55 -8.73
CA ALA A 176 1.36 7.77 -7.27
C ALA A 176 2.73 7.41 -6.70
N LEU A 177 3.31 6.30 -7.15
CA LEU A 177 4.64 5.85 -6.73
C LEU A 177 5.79 6.70 -7.26
N THR A 178 5.62 7.40 -8.39
CA THR A 178 6.70 8.17 -9.00
C THR A 178 6.64 9.65 -8.64
N ALA A 179 5.46 10.25 -8.59
CA ALA A 179 5.27 11.66 -8.24
C ALA A 179 5.61 11.95 -6.77
N LEU A 180 5.23 11.05 -5.87
CA LEU A 180 5.40 11.26 -4.42
C LEU A 180 6.78 10.89 -3.89
N ARG A 181 7.65 10.32 -4.75
CA ARG A 181 9.06 10.05 -4.43
C ARG A 181 9.99 11.24 -4.68
N ALA A 182 9.54 12.24 -5.41
CA ALA A 182 10.38 13.36 -5.87
C ALA A 182 10.48 14.52 -4.86
N VAL A 183 9.96 14.33 -3.64
CA VAL A 183 9.97 15.30 -2.53
C VAL A 183 10.86 14.78 -1.42
#